data_AF-A0A6C0BZP1-F1
#
_entry.id   AF-A0A6C0BZP1-F1
#
_cell.length_a   1.000
_cell.length_b   1.000
_cell.length_c   1.000
_cell.angle_alpha   90.00
_cell.angle_beta   90.00
_cell.angle_gamma   90.00
#
_symmetry.space_group_name_H-M   'P 1'
#
loop_
_entity.id
_entity.type
_entity.pdbx_description
1 polymer ?
#
loop_
_entity_poly.entity_id
_entity_poly.type
_entity_poly.pdbx_seq_one_letter_code
_entity_poly.pdbx_strand_id
1 'polypeptide(L)'
;MQTLSTSIVFEREGAMPASGQRRSELISFLSRNEFLVRGRGHSGRELTHTLMNGYGGGRISLPDSAIDGFMSAYGSDMQNNIKLYVIERRTPIFKMHFDLDLKTMHDDSVTKSILNVLQQEVSKFVTSEMDRETWGIACAVLDDEQKTRGALGLHVVFPWLLVDTEQALWIRSSVVCCLRQQFPTLENDWDTVVDVAVLTSNGFRMVGSDKCRDCTSCHNARDARPFCAECCCQGRLPEGKIYWPWETFPIEATADLRSDLAKNKAHAVLMCSTRVPLSRQVASPRFKVPVGAPPPSIRKKVSSTVSRIEGRDYELHESAPCNLRLRTEPVEMNQDLQDALRETLLHHNIKYAFVEPIALDRLLGVRHRSSFCLKVRGFGCRYCQNKQEEHTQQTVYFILSRIGISQRCYSRKHVQRASGLCEKYASPATILLPSLVCLLYPDALDVPLCTETSKRSLEKKDTEHTKRTRSGLAIAEQLWGTGRK
;
A
#
# COMPACT_ATOMS: atom_id res chain seq x y z
N MET A 1 -6.87 -60.02 23.31
CA MET A 1 -6.77 -58.55 23.34
C MET A 1 -6.10 -58.10 22.04
N GLN A 2 -6.91 -57.79 21.02
CA GLN A 2 -6.46 -57.28 19.74
C GLN A 2 -6.69 -55.77 19.70
N THR A 3 -5.64 -55.02 19.41
CA THR A 3 -5.64 -53.57 19.23
C THR A 3 -6.05 -53.25 17.80
N LEU A 4 -7.24 -52.66 17.62
CA LEU A 4 -7.68 -52.09 16.35
C LEU A 4 -7.15 -50.66 16.23
N SER A 5 -6.27 -50.47 15.24
CA SER A 5 -5.87 -49.18 14.68
C SER A 5 -6.97 -48.71 13.72
N THR A 6 -7.58 -47.57 14.00
CA THR A 6 -8.49 -46.88 13.07
C THR A 6 -7.86 -45.57 12.61
N SER A 7 -7.16 -45.64 11.48
CA SER A 7 -6.81 -44.51 10.65
C SER A 7 -8.07 -44.04 9.92
N ILE A 8 -8.69 -42.95 10.39
CA ILE A 8 -9.81 -42.32 9.69
C ILE A 8 -9.24 -41.36 8.64
N VAL A 9 -9.16 -41.84 7.40
CA VAL A 9 -8.94 -41.01 6.21
C VAL A 9 -10.29 -40.43 5.81
N PHE A 10 -10.53 -39.14 6.09
CA PHE A 10 -11.65 -38.41 5.50
C PHE A 10 -11.28 -38.00 4.06
N GLU A 11 -11.60 -38.85 3.09
CA GLU A 11 -11.75 -38.41 1.70
C GLU A 11 -12.99 -37.51 1.63
N ARG A 12 -12.76 -36.20 1.49
CA ARG A 12 -13.83 -35.24 1.19
C ARG A 12 -14.05 -35.23 -0.32
N GLU A 13 -14.92 -36.10 -0.80
CA GLU A 13 -15.58 -35.89 -2.08
C GLU A 13 -16.50 -34.67 -1.96
N GLY A 14 -16.16 -33.60 -2.69
CA GLY A 14 -17.04 -32.45 -2.83
C GLY A 14 -18.34 -32.87 -3.49
N ALA A 15 -19.46 -32.26 -3.06
CA ALA A 15 -20.79 -32.51 -3.59
C ALA A 15 -20.77 -32.65 -5.13
N MET A 16 -21.28 -33.80 -5.62
CA MET A 16 -21.52 -34.05 -7.03
C MET A 16 -22.41 -32.93 -7.59
N PRO A 17 -22.04 -32.29 -8.72
CA PRO A 17 -22.92 -31.31 -9.35
C PRO A 17 -24.21 -31.99 -9.82
N ALA A 18 -25.32 -31.25 -9.79
CA ALA A 18 -26.60 -31.71 -10.32
C ALA A 18 -26.45 -32.17 -11.79
N SER A 19 -27.16 -33.24 -12.15
CA SER A 19 -27.15 -33.83 -13.49
C SER A 19 -27.40 -32.76 -14.57
N GLY A 20 -26.38 -32.49 -15.39
CA GLY A 20 -26.45 -31.53 -16.50
C GLY A 20 -25.45 -30.35 -16.41
N GLN A 21 -24.79 -30.13 -15.27
CA GLN A 21 -23.80 -29.06 -15.15
C GLN A 21 -22.46 -29.50 -15.76
N ARG A 22 -22.01 -28.80 -16.81
CA ARG A 22 -20.68 -29.06 -17.43
C ARG A 22 -19.59 -28.92 -16.37
N ARG A 23 -18.67 -29.89 -16.35
CA ARG A 23 -17.53 -29.91 -15.42
C ARG A 23 -16.58 -28.75 -15.76
N SER A 24 -16.11 -28.05 -14.73
CA SER A 24 -15.13 -26.97 -14.90
C SER A 24 -13.77 -27.54 -15.33
N GLU A 25 -13.26 -27.06 -16.46
CA GLU A 25 -11.94 -27.36 -16.97
C GLU A 25 -10.87 -26.73 -16.08
N LEU A 26 -11.09 -25.52 -15.58
CA LEU A 26 -10.16 -24.87 -14.65
C LEU A 26 -9.96 -25.70 -13.38
N ILE A 27 -11.05 -26.11 -12.75
CA ILE A 27 -11.00 -26.93 -11.55
C ILE A 27 -10.34 -28.28 -11.82
N SER A 28 -10.64 -28.89 -12.97
CA SER A 28 -10.04 -30.16 -13.38
C SER A 28 -8.54 -30.02 -13.67
N PHE A 29 -8.11 -28.93 -14.30
CA PHE A 29 -6.71 -28.59 -14.52
C PHE A 29 -5.95 -28.39 -13.20
N LEU A 30 -6.50 -27.58 -12.29
CA LEU A 30 -5.88 -27.31 -10.99
C LEU A 30 -5.77 -28.56 -10.12
N SER A 31 -6.78 -29.44 -10.17
CA SER A 31 -6.81 -30.66 -9.37
C SER A 31 -5.86 -31.73 -9.92
N ARG A 32 -5.87 -31.96 -11.24
CA ARG A 32 -5.00 -32.97 -11.88
C ARG A 32 -3.51 -32.67 -11.72
N ASN A 33 -3.14 -31.40 -11.66
CA ASN A 33 -1.75 -30.96 -11.53
C ASN A 33 -1.37 -30.58 -10.09
N GLU A 34 -2.24 -30.82 -9.11
CA GLU A 34 -1.98 -30.55 -7.68
C GLU A 34 -1.59 -29.09 -7.36
N PHE A 35 -2.17 -28.13 -8.09
CA PHE A 35 -1.89 -26.69 -7.91
C PHE A 35 -2.70 -26.04 -6.79
N LEU A 36 -3.66 -26.78 -6.20
CA LEU A 36 -4.44 -26.34 -5.04
C LEU A 36 -3.64 -26.53 -3.74
N VAL A 37 -3.44 -25.45 -3.00
CA VAL A 37 -2.69 -25.48 -1.74
C VAL A 37 -3.64 -25.76 -0.58
N ARG A 38 -3.53 -26.96 0.01
CA ARG A 38 -4.33 -27.40 1.17
C ARG A 38 -3.61 -27.07 2.50
N GLY A 39 -4.37 -26.70 3.54
CA GLY A 39 -3.87 -26.49 4.91
C GLY A 39 -3.51 -25.04 5.31
N ARG A 40 -3.37 -24.81 6.62
CA ARG A 40 -2.98 -23.50 7.22
C ARG A 40 -1.46 -23.28 7.29
N GLY A 41 -0.63 -24.21 6.80
CA GLY A 41 0.82 -24.05 6.76
C GLY A 41 1.28 -23.18 5.59
N HIS A 42 2.36 -22.43 5.78
CA HIS A 42 3.21 -21.99 4.68
C HIS A 42 3.83 -23.25 4.06
N SER A 43 3.27 -23.76 2.97
CA SER A 43 3.87 -24.85 2.19
C SER A 43 5.18 -24.44 1.50
N GLY A 44 5.77 -23.28 1.84
CA GLY A 44 6.85 -22.62 1.11
C GLY A 44 6.45 -22.16 -0.30
N ARG A 45 5.30 -22.60 -0.82
CA ARG A 45 4.83 -22.29 -2.17
C ARG A 45 4.20 -20.90 -2.22
N GLU A 46 4.75 -20.06 -3.10
CA GLU A 46 4.21 -18.74 -3.38
C GLU A 46 2.81 -18.86 -4.01
N LEU A 47 1.85 -18.11 -3.48
CA LEU A 47 0.50 -18.12 -4.03
C LEU A 47 0.45 -17.23 -5.27
N THR A 48 -0.14 -17.75 -6.34
CA THR A 48 -0.32 -17.01 -7.59
C THR A 48 -1.75 -16.53 -7.78
N HIS A 49 -2.74 -17.32 -7.31
CA HIS A 49 -4.15 -16.98 -7.43
C HIS A 49 -4.92 -17.41 -6.17
N THR A 50 -6.13 -16.89 -6.02
CA THR A 50 -7.08 -17.22 -4.96
C THR A 50 -8.46 -17.49 -5.58
N LEU A 51 -9.13 -18.57 -5.19
CA LEU A 51 -10.51 -18.86 -5.56
C LEU A 51 -11.44 -18.36 -4.47
N MET A 52 -12.24 -17.34 -4.79
CA MET A 52 -13.11 -16.67 -3.82
C MET A 52 -14.33 -17.48 -3.42
N ASN A 53 -14.70 -18.51 -4.18
CA ASN A 53 -15.73 -19.48 -3.81
C ASN A 53 -15.25 -20.49 -2.76
N GLY A 54 -13.96 -20.48 -2.39
CA GLY A 54 -13.41 -21.37 -1.37
C GLY A 54 -13.13 -22.81 -1.83
N TYR A 55 -13.33 -23.12 -3.13
CA TYR A 55 -13.06 -24.45 -3.68
C TYR A 55 -11.61 -24.89 -3.38
N GLY A 56 -11.44 -26.12 -2.90
CA GLY A 56 -10.11 -26.67 -2.61
C GLY A 56 -9.31 -25.91 -1.54
N GLY A 57 -9.95 -25.05 -0.73
CA GLY A 57 -9.28 -24.18 0.23
C GLY A 57 -8.95 -22.79 -0.32
N GLY A 58 -9.32 -22.50 -1.56
CA GLY A 58 -9.27 -21.16 -2.14
C GLY A 58 -7.89 -20.67 -2.52
N ARG A 59 -6.83 -21.49 -2.43
CA ARG A 59 -5.44 -21.07 -2.61
C ARG A 59 -4.81 -21.82 -3.77
N ILE A 60 -4.23 -21.09 -4.71
CA ILE A 60 -3.58 -21.65 -5.90
C ILE A 60 -2.11 -21.22 -5.93
N SER A 61 -1.22 -22.15 -6.24
CA SER A 61 0.18 -21.89 -6.57
C SER A 61 0.49 -22.55 -7.92
N LEU A 62 0.89 -21.73 -8.88
CA LEU A 62 1.21 -22.16 -10.24
C LEU A 62 2.68 -21.92 -10.52
N PRO A 63 3.42 -22.89 -11.09
CA PRO A 63 4.67 -22.59 -11.75
C PRO A 63 4.42 -21.83 -13.05
N ASP A 64 5.43 -21.12 -13.52
CA ASP A 64 5.38 -20.33 -14.75
C ASP A 64 5.00 -21.15 -15.99
N SER A 65 5.52 -22.38 -16.08
CA SER A 65 5.23 -23.32 -17.16
C SER A 65 3.75 -23.73 -17.24
N ALA A 66 2.97 -23.50 -16.19
CA ALA A 66 1.56 -23.87 -16.13
C ALA A 66 0.61 -22.69 -16.41
N ILE A 67 1.13 -21.47 -16.61
CA ILE A 67 0.30 -20.27 -16.83
C ILE A 67 -0.55 -20.41 -18.09
N ASP A 68 0.00 -20.89 -19.20
CA ASP A 68 -0.74 -21.02 -20.46
C ASP A 68 -1.87 -22.07 -20.35
N GLY A 69 -1.58 -23.19 -19.70
CA GLY A 69 -2.59 -24.22 -19.41
C GLY A 69 -3.70 -23.70 -18.50
N PHE A 70 -3.34 -22.89 -17.50
CA PHE A 70 -4.31 -22.22 -16.63
C PHE A 70 -5.20 -21.24 -17.42
N MET A 71 -4.60 -20.38 -18.25
CA MET A 71 -5.34 -19.40 -19.07
C MET A 71 -6.27 -20.10 -20.06
N SER A 72 -5.81 -21.18 -20.68
CA SER A 72 -6.63 -22.00 -21.59
C SER A 72 -7.84 -22.60 -20.86
N ALA A 73 -7.63 -23.21 -19.70
CA ALA A 73 -8.70 -23.81 -18.91
C ALA A 73 -9.70 -22.75 -18.38
N TYR A 74 -9.19 -21.59 -17.92
CA TYR A 74 -10.00 -20.45 -17.50
C TYR A 74 -10.84 -19.91 -18.66
N GLY A 75 -10.23 -19.70 -19.83
CA GLY A 75 -10.92 -19.25 -21.05
C GLY A 75 -11.99 -20.23 -21.53
N SER A 76 -11.71 -21.54 -21.46
CA SER A 76 -12.68 -22.59 -21.79
C SER A 76 -13.92 -22.52 -20.89
N ASP A 77 -13.73 -22.39 -19.58
CA ASP A 77 -14.84 -22.26 -18.64
C ASP A 77 -15.69 -21.01 -18.94
N MET A 78 -15.06 -19.89 -19.29
CA MET A 78 -15.77 -18.67 -19.69
C MET A 78 -16.56 -18.81 -20.99
N GLN A 79 -16.00 -19.49 -21.98
CA GLN A 79 -16.69 -19.78 -23.25
C GLN A 79 -17.91 -20.66 -23.02
N ASN A 80 -17.82 -21.60 -22.06
CA ASN A 80 -18.90 -22.49 -21.66
C ASN A 80 -19.86 -21.89 -20.62
N ASN A 81 -19.74 -20.59 -20.29
CA ASN A 81 -20.53 -19.88 -19.28
C ASN A 81 -20.50 -20.56 -17.88
N ILE A 82 -19.39 -21.21 -17.56
CA ILE A 82 -19.11 -21.72 -16.22
C ILE A 82 -18.66 -20.54 -15.36
N LYS A 83 -19.28 -20.37 -14.19
CA LYS A 83 -18.97 -19.25 -13.29
C LYS A 83 -17.57 -19.39 -12.68
N LEU A 84 -16.82 -18.28 -12.69
CA LEU A 84 -15.45 -18.20 -12.20
C LEU A 84 -15.34 -17.19 -11.06
N TYR A 85 -14.32 -17.36 -10.21
CA TYR A 85 -14.18 -16.64 -8.94
C TYR A 85 -12.71 -16.34 -8.61
N VAL A 86 -11.89 -16.12 -9.62
CA VAL A 86 -10.44 -16.05 -9.50
C VAL A 86 -9.99 -14.62 -9.22
N ILE A 87 -9.14 -14.50 -8.21
CA ILE A 87 -8.29 -13.33 -7.97
C ILE A 87 -6.86 -13.74 -8.26
N GLU A 88 -6.19 -13.02 -9.16
CA GLU A 88 -4.77 -13.19 -9.43
C GLU A 88 -3.93 -12.32 -8.50
N ARG A 89 -2.71 -12.76 -8.21
CA ARG A 89 -1.71 -11.92 -7.53
C ARG A 89 -0.72 -11.47 -8.58
N ARG A 90 -0.34 -10.19 -8.53
CA ARG A 90 0.70 -9.65 -9.40
C ARG A 90 2.06 -10.33 -9.16
N THR A 91 2.88 -10.34 -10.19
CA THR A 91 4.31 -10.65 -10.11
C THR A 91 5.11 -9.42 -9.66
N PRO A 92 6.42 -9.53 -9.36
CA PRO A 92 7.26 -8.37 -9.01
C PRO A 92 7.23 -7.27 -10.07
N ILE A 93 7.39 -7.64 -11.34
CA ILE A 93 7.05 -6.82 -12.51
C ILE A 93 5.68 -7.28 -13.01
N PHE A 94 4.77 -6.35 -13.18
CA PHE A 94 3.38 -6.62 -13.54
C PHE A 94 2.85 -5.58 -14.52
N LYS A 95 1.72 -5.86 -15.16
CA LYS A 95 1.07 -4.90 -16.05
C LYS A 95 0.42 -3.81 -15.21
N MET A 96 0.67 -2.54 -15.53
CA MET A 96 0.10 -1.42 -14.79
C MET A 96 -1.43 -1.51 -14.79
N HIS A 97 -2.06 -1.33 -13.63
CA HIS A 97 -3.50 -1.45 -13.48
C HIS A 97 -4.01 -0.55 -12.34
N PHE A 98 -5.31 -0.30 -12.35
CA PHE A 98 -6.03 0.45 -11.32
C PHE A 98 -7.33 -0.25 -10.97
N ASP A 99 -7.69 -0.20 -9.69
CA ASP A 99 -9.02 -0.52 -9.19
C ASP A 99 -9.64 0.80 -8.72
N LEU A 100 -10.72 1.21 -9.39
CA LEU A 100 -11.41 2.48 -9.13
C LEU A 100 -12.73 2.17 -8.42
N ASP A 101 -12.75 2.37 -7.11
CA ASP A 101 -13.94 2.23 -6.26
C ASP A 101 -14.72 3.56 -6.21
N LEU A 102 -15.50 3.85 -7.25
CA LEU A 102 -16.32 5.05 -7.33
C LEU A 102 -17.48 4.98 -6.33
N LYS A 103 -17.66 6.03 -5.52
CA LYS A 103 -18.69 6.04 -4.47
C LYS A 103 -20.10 6.30 -5.02
N THR A 104 -20.19 6.96 -6.15
CA THR A 104 -21.44 7.36 -6.79
C THR A 104 -21.46 6.90 -8.24
N MET A 105 -22.65 6.54 -8.72
CA MET A 105 -22.83 6.25 -10.15
C MET A 105 -22.64 7.54 -10.93
N HIS A 106 -21.74 7.49 -11.90
CA HIS A 106 -21.52 8.56 -12.86
C HIS A 106 -21.96 8.09 -14.24
N ASP A 107 -22.45 9.02 -15.06
CA ASP A 107 -22.73 8.71 -16.46
C ASP A 107 -21.45 8.33 -17.23
N ASP A 108 -21.65 7.79 -18.43
CA ASP A 108 -20.56 7.33 -19.30
C ASP A 108 -19.63 8.48 -19.72
N SER A 109 -20.13 9.71 -19.82
CA SER A 109 -19.34 10.89 -20.24
C SER A 109 -18.32 11.24 -19.17
N VAL A 110 -18.76 11.39 -17.91
CA VAL A 110 -17.88 11.63 -16.77
C VAL A 110 -16.89 10.48 -16.60
N THR A 111 -17.37 9.24 -16.73
CA THR A 111 -16.53 8.05 -16.64
C THR A 111 -15.42 8.06 -17.71
N LYS A 112 -15.75 8.40 -18.95
CA LYS A 112 -14.77 8.53 -20.04
C LYS A 112 -13.79 9.69 -19.81
N SER A 113 -14.23 10.80 -19.22
CA SER A 113 -13.31 11.88 -18.82
C SER A 113 -12.30 11.42 -17.77
N ILE A 114 -12.73 10.61 -16.78
CA ILE A 114 -11.82 9.99 -15.80
C ILE A 114 -10.81 9.08 -16.49
N LEU A 115 -11.25 8.21 -17.42
CA LEU A 115 -10.36 7.33 -18.17
C LEU A 115 -9.35 8.11 -19.02
N ASN A 116 -9.76 9.23 -19.62
CA ASN A 116 -8.87 10.12 -20.34
C ASN A 116 -7.80 10.75 -19.42
N VAL A 117 -8.15 11.13 -18.19
CA VAL A 117 -7.15 11.58 -17.21
C VAL A 117 -6.14 10.47 -16.91
N LEU A 118 -6.60 9.24 -16.65
CA LEU A 118 -5.70 8.09 -16.43
C LEU A 118 -4.74 7.92 -17.61
N GLN A 119 -5.26 7.94 -18.84
CA GLN A 119 -4.46 7.79 -20.05
C GLN A 119 -3.41 8.91 -20.18
N GLN A 120 -3.83 10.17 -20.03
CA GLN A 120 -2.94 11.33 -20.14
C GLN A 120 -1.83 11.29 -19.08
N GLU A 121 -2.18 10.98 -17.83
CA GLU A 121 -1.22 10.88 -16.74
C GLU A 121 -0.24 9.73 -16.95
N VAL A 122 -0.71 8.54 -17.35
CA VAL A 122 0.17 7.40 -17.65
C VAL A 122 1.13 7.72 -18.80
N SER A 123 0.65 8.42 -19.82
CA SER A 123 1.46 8.79 -20.99
C SER A 123 2.65 9.67 -20.62
N LYS A 124 2.57 10.49 -19.55
CA LYS A 124 3.69 11.32 -19.09
C LYS A 124 4.88 10.47 -18.62
N PHE A 125 4.63 9.25 -18.13
CA PHE A 125 5.66 8.36 -17.61
C PHE A 125 6.37 7.55 -18.70
N VAL A 126 5.92 7.63 -19.95
CA VAL A 126 6.47 6.89 -21.08
C VAL A 126 6.98 7.90 -22.12
N THR A 127 8.29 7.87 -22.41
CA THR A 127 8.96 8.94 -23.16
C THR A 127 8.67 9.03 -24.67
N SER A 128 7.63 8.36 -25.17
CA SER A 128 7.28 8.32 -26.60
C SER A 128 5.80 8.59 -26.78
N GLU A 129 5.47 9.56 -27.64
CA GLU A 129 4.10 9.78 -28.08
C GLU A 129 3.59 8.51 -28.78
N MET A 130 2.44 7.99 -28.31
CA MET A 130 1.63 6.94 -28.94
C MET A 130 2.26 5.54 -29.13
N ASP A 131 3.01 5.02 -28.16
CA ASP A 131 3.28 3.56 -28.13
C ASP A 131 2.13 2.80 -27.44
N ARG A 132 1.93 1.52 -27.79
CA ARG A 132 0.92 0.63 -27.20
C ARG A 132 1.04 0.54 -25.67
N GLU A 133 2.18 0.90 -25.09
CA GLU A 133 2.38 1.02 -23.64
C GLU A 133 1.36 1.97 -22.98
N THR A 134 0.87 2.99 -23.68
CA THR A 134 -0.13 3.92 -23.12
C THR A 134 -1.57 3.47 -23.34
N TRP A 135 -1.78 2.36 -24.07
CA TRP A 135 -3.11 1.85 -24.35
C TRP A 135 -3.65 1.11 -23.13
N GLY A 136 -4.88 1.45 -22.75
CA GLY A 136 -5.55 0.83 -21.63
C GLY A 136 -6.90 0.25 -21.99
N ILE A 137 -7.35 -0.65 -21.12
CA ILE A 137 -8.62 -1.36 -21.19
C ILE A 137 -9.34 -1.07 -19.88
N ALA A 138 -10.55 -0.52 -19.97
CA ALA A 138 -11.44 -0.35 -18.84
C ALA A 138 -12.46 -1.48 -18.83
N CYS A 139 -12.54 -2.19 -17.71
CA CYS A 139 -13.53 -3.20 -17.43
C CYS A 139 -14.54 -2.69 -16.42
N ALA A 140 -15.83 -2.88 -16.70
CA ALA A 140 -16.94 -2.46 -15.86
C ALA A 140 -17.89 -3.63 -15.60
N VAL A 141 -18.76 -3.51 -14.60
CA VAL A 141 -19.92 -4.39 -14.48
C VAL A 141 -20.98 -3.92 -15.49
N LEU A 142 -21.34 -4.80 -16.41
CA LEU A 142 -22.27 -4.51 -17.51
C LEU A 142 -23.64 -5.14 -17.24
N ASP A 143 -24.69 -4.54 -17.77
CA ASP A 143 -26.02 -5.16 -17.80
C ASP A 143 -26.11 -6.25 -18.89
N ASP A 144 -27.27 -6.92 -18.97
CA ASP A 144 -27.50 -8.02 -19.92
C ASP A 144 -27.39 -7.56 -21.40
N GLU A 145 -27.53 -6.25 -21.66
CA GLU A 145 -27.34 -5.65 -22.99
C GLU A 145 -25.89 -5.20 -23.25
N GLN A 146 -24.95 -5.57 -22.36
CA GLN A 146 -23.55 -5.13 -22.39
C GLN A 146 -23.39 -3.61 -22.26
N LYS A 147 -24.37 -2.92 -21.67
CA LYS A 147 -24.31 -1.48 -21.43
C LYS A 147 -23.93 -1.20 -19.98
N THR A 148 -23.21 -0.11 -19.78
CA THR A 148 -23.03 0.49 -18.46
C THR A 148 -24.28 1.32 -18.14
N ARG A 149 -24.82 1.16 -16.93
CA ARG A 149 -25.81 2.10 -16.36
C ARG A 149 -25.13 2.99 -15.33
N GLY A 150 -24.02 3.61 -15.75
CA GLY A 150 -23.04 4.22 -14.88
C GLY A 150 -22.19 3.19 -14.10
N ALA A 151 -20.94 3.56 -13.83
CA ALA A 151 -19.98 2.65 -13.20
C ALA A 151 -19.74 3.01 -11.73
N LEU A 152 -20.04 2.08 -10.81
CA LEU A 152 -19.64 2.17 -9.39
C LEU A 152 -18.25 1.59 -9.15
N GLY A 153 -17.73 0.79 -10.08
CA GLY A 153 -16.42 0.15 -9.96
C GLY A 153 -15.83 -0.08 -11.34
N LEU A 154 -14.55 0.26 -11.52
CA LEU A 154 -13.83 0.04 -12.76
C LEU A 154 -12.48 -0.62 -12.48
N HIS A 155 -12.19 -1.66 -13.25
CA HIS A 155 -10.84 -2.19 -13.34
C HIS A 155 -10.20 -1.64 -14.60
N VAL A 156 -9.04 -1.02 -14.48
CA VAL A 156 -8.32 -0.47 -15.63
C VAL A 156 -6.98 -1.18 -15.75
N VAL A 157 -6.63 -1.67 -16.93
CA VAL A 157 -5.35 -2.36 -17.19
C VAL A 157 -4.66 -1.74 -18.38
N PHE A 158 -3.35 -1.51 -18.28
CA PHE A 158 -2.46 -1.07 -19.35
C PHE A 158 -1.61 -2.27 -19.78
N PRO A 159 -2.04 -3.05 -20.79
CA PRO A 159 -1.52 -4.41 -21.02
C PRO A 159 -0.06 -4.47 -21.46
N TRP A 160 0.48 -3.34 -21.92
CA TRP A 160 1.83 -3.26 -22.46
C TRP A 160 2.78 -2.45 -21.57
N LEU A 161 2.26 -1.73 -20.57
CA LEU A 161 3.09 -1.00 -19.62
C LEU A 161 3.46 -1.91 -18.44
N LEU A 162 4.72 -2.35 -18.42
CA LEU A 162 5.23 -3.23 -17.39
C LEU A 162 5.92 -2.40 -16.31
N VAL A 163 5.51 -2.56 -15.07
CA VAL A 163 5.98 -1.75 -13.94
C VAL A 163 6.30 -2.61 -12.73
N ASP A 164 7.20 -2.13 -11.89
CA ASP A 164 7.30 -2.58 -10.50
C ASP A 164 6.33 -1.79 -9.59
N THR A 165 6.33 -2.14 -8.30
CA THR A 165 5.47 -1.46 -7.31
C THR A 165 5.82 0.01 -7.14
N GLU A 166 7.09 0.40 -7.15
CA GLU A 166 7.50 1.79 -6.96
C GLU A 166 7.02 2.65 -8.14
N GLN A 167 7.29 2.20 -9.36
CA GLN A 167 6.86 2.82 -10.60
C GLN A 167 5.34 2.98 -10.65
N ALA A 168 4.59 1.93 -10.30
CA ALA A 168 3.12 1.98 -10.25
C ALA A 168 2.59 3.02 -9.24
N LEU A 169 3.27 3.18 -8.09
CA LEU A 169 2.87 4.14 -7.06
C LEU A 169 3.14 5.59 -7.48
N TRP A 170 4.18 5.84 -8.27
CA TRP A 170 4.44 7.15 -8.89
C TRP A 170 3.32 7.53 -9.85
N ILE A 171 2.97 6.61 -10.76
CA ILE A 171 1.86 6.81 -11.70
C ILE A 171 0.56 7.09 -10.93
N ARG A 172 0.23 6.24 -9.94
CA ARG A 172 -0.96 6.42 -9.11
C ARG A 172 -1.01 7.80 -8.46
N SER A 173 0.10 8.28 -7.91
CA SER A 173 0.13 9.56 -7.22
C SER A 173 -0.11 10.74 -8.17
N SER A 174 0.43 10.65 -9.40
CA SER A 174 0.13 11.62 -10.46
C SER A 174 -1.36 11.61 -10.84
N VAL A 175 -1.93 10.41 -11.04
CA VAL A 175 -3.36 10.22 -11.34
C VAL A 175 -4.25 10.80 -10.24
N VAL A 176 -3.99 10.47 -8.97
CA VAL A 176 -4.78 10.99 -7.83
C VAL A 176 -4.68 12.51 -7.73
N CYS A 177 -3.49 13.09 -7.94
CA CYS A 177 -3.29 14.53 -7.95
C CYS A 177 -4.11 15.21 -9.05
N CYS A 178 -4.04 14.69 -10.27
CA CYS A 178 -4.73 15.24 -11.43
C CYS A 178 -6.26 15.10 -11.30
N LEU A 179 -6.76 13.95 -10.84
CA LEU A 179 -8.20 13.74 -10.61
C LEU A 179 -8.76 14.71 -9.55
N ARG A 180 -8.02 14.99 -8.47
CA ARG A 180 -8.41 16.02 -7.48
C ARG A 180 -8.54 17.41 -8.07
N GLN A 181 -7.65 17.77 -8.99
CA GLN A 181 -7.64 19.08 -9.63
C GLN A 181 -8.77 19.22 -10.67
N GLN A 182 -9.01 18.18 -11.47
CA GLN A 182 -10.01 18.22 -12.54
C GLN A 182 -11.43 17.95 -12.04
N PHE A 183 -11.58 17.19 -10.95
CA PHE A 183 -12.88 16.82 -10.40
C PHE A 183 -12.99 17.14 -8.90
N PRO A 184 -12.85 18.43 -8.50
CA PRO A 184 -12.86 18.82 -7.09
C PRO A 184 -14.24 18.72 -6.44
N THR A 185 -15.31 18.75 -7.24
CA THR A 185 -16.71 18.72 -6.78
C THR A 185 -17.30 17.32 -6.72
N LEU A 186 -16.61 16.30 -7.25
CA LEU A 186 -17.02 14.92 -7.05
C LEU A 186 -16.72 14.55 -5.59
N GLU A 187 -17.70 14.00 -4.86
CA GLU A 187 -17.58 13.57 -3.44
C GLU A 187 -16.67 12.34 -3.25
N ASN A 188 -15.53 12.32 -3.94
CA ASN A 188 -14.57 11.24 -4.00
C ASN A 188 -13.29 11.68 -3.29
N ASP A 189 -12.91 10.98 -2.22
CA ASP A 189 -11.51 10.99 -1.81
C ASP A 189 -10.74 10.13 -2.81
N TRP A 190 -10.17 10.79 -3.82
CA TRP A 190 -9.48 10.12 -4.93
C TRP A 190 -8.35 9.18 -4.46
N ASP A 191 -7.76 9.40 -3.29
CA ASP A 191 -6.77 8.47 -2.74
C ASP A 191 -7.42 7.16 -2.23
N THR A 192 -8.67 7.22 -1.80
CA THR A 192 -9.44 6.03 -1.45
C THR A 192 -10.04 5.37 -2.70
N VAL A 193 -10.50 6.17 -3.68
CA VAL A 193 -11.09 5.66 -4.93
C VAL A 193 -10.07 4.88 -5.76
N VAL A 194 -8.86 5.42 -5.93
CA VAL A 194 -7.79 4.73 -6.66
C VAL A 194 -7.07 3.79 -5.68
N ASP A 195 -7.55 2.55 -5.56
CA ASP A 195 -7.13 1.67 -4.47
C ASP A 195 -5.63 1.32 -4.57
N VAL A 196 -4.85 1.77 -3.58
CA VAL A 196 -3.42 1.45 -3.48
C VAL A 196 -3.17 -0.02 -3.17
N ALA A 197 -4.16 -0.72 -2.61
CA ALA A 197 -3.99 -2.08 -2.14
C ALA A 197 -3.71 -3.06 -3.29
N VAL A 198 -4.30 -2.87 -4.47
CA VAL A 198 -4.06 -3.74 -5.64
C VAL A 198 -2.62 -3.65 -6.16
N LEU A 199 -1.96 -2.51 -5.95
CA LEU A 199 -0.56 -2.30 -6.31
C LEU A 199 0.44 -2.82 -5.26
N THR A 200 -0.01 -3.04 -4.02
CA THR A 200 0.89 -3.28 -2.88
C THR A 200 0.73 -4.64 -2.24
N SER A 201 -0.49 -5.04 -1.88
CA SER A 201 -0.73 -6.23 -1.03
C SER A 201 -1.84 -7.16 -1.50
N ASN A 202 -2.83 -6.64 -2.21
CA ASN A 202 -4.01 -7.40 -2.63
C ASN A 202 -3.79 -8.01 -4.01
N GLY A 203 -4.58 -9.06 -4.28
CA GLY A 203 -4.72 -9.55 -5.64
C GLY A 203 -5.75 -8.74 -6.42
N PHE A 204 -5.70 -8.86 -7.75
CA PHE A 204 -6.60 -8.22 -8.69
C PHE A 204 -7.61 -9.26 -9.21
N ARG A 205 -8.89 -8.90 -9.32
CA ARG A 205 -9.91 -9.84 -9.78
C ARG A 205 -9.82 -10.00 -11.28
N MET A 206 -9.68 -11.24 -11.74
CA MET A 206 -9.59 -11.53 -13.17
C MET A 206 -10.92 -11.21 -13.87
N VAL A 207 -10.84 -10.71 -15.10
CA VAL A 207 -12.00 -10.44 -15.94
C VAL A 207 -12.85 -11.71 -16.13
N GLY A 208 -14.18 -11.57 -16.10
CA GLY A 208 -15.10 -12.71 -16.13
C GLY A 208 -15.26 -13.47 -14.81
N SER A 209 -14.49 -13.13 -13.75
CA SER A 209 -14.73 -13.68 -12.41
C SER A 209 -15.74 -12.85 -11.64
N ASP A 210 -16.68 -13.53 -10.97
CA ASP A 210 -17.72 -12.93 -10.16
C ASP A 210 -17.20 -12.56 -8.77
N LYS A 211 -17.86 -11.59 -8.14
CA LYS A 211 -17.68 -11.27 -6.73
C LYS A 211 -18.44 -12.27 -5.87
N CYS A 212 -17.85 -12.62 -4.72
CA CYS A 212 -18.50 -13.44 -3.72
C CYS A 212 -18.61 -12.67 -2.41
N ARG A 213 -19.75 -12.86 -1.74
CA ARG A 213 -19.94 -12.51 -0.34
C ARG A 213 -19.97 -13.78 0.52
N ASP A 214 -19.68 -13.63 1.80
CA ASP A 214 -19.94 -14.71 2.74
C ASP A 214 -21.46 -14.96 2.81
N CYS A 215 -21.84 -16.24 2.92
CA CYS A 215 -23.23 -16.64 3.06
C CYS A 215 -23.80 -16.04 4.34
N THR A 216 -24.98 -15.43 4.26
CA THR A 216 -25.64 -14.76 5.37
C THR A 216 -26.16 -15.72 6.43
N SER A 217 -26.53 -16.96 6.06
CA SER A 217 -26.97 -17.96 7.05
C SER A 217 -25.82 -18.58 7.85
N CYS A 218 -24.73 -18.97 7.20
CA CYS A 218 -23.62 -19.64 7.90
C CYS A 218 -22.41 -18.75 8.18
N HIS A 219 -22.36 -17.53 7.64
CA HIS A 219 -21.22 -16.62 7.72
C HIS A 219 -19.86 -17.26 7.36
N ASN A 220 -19.89 -18.27 6.48
CA ASN A 220 -18.73 -19.12 6.13
C ASN A 220 -18.06 -19.78 7.37
N ALA A 221 -18.80 -19.92 8.48
CA ALA A 221 -18.32 -20.53 9.71
C ALA A 221 -18.09 -22.03 9.51
N ARG A 222 -16.99 -22.57 10.04
CA ARG A 222 -16.51 -23.93 9.71
C ARG A 222 -17.46 -25.03 10.17
N ASP A 223 -18.15 -24.79 11.25
CA ASP A 223 -19.12 -25.64 11.94
C ASP A 223 -20.52 -25.53 11.31
N ALA A 224 -20.95 -24.33 10.93
CA ALA A 224 -22.27 -24.13 10.31
C ALA A 224 -22.29 -24.42 8.80
N ARG A 225 -21.21 -24.10 8.07
CA ARG A 225 -21.11 -24.21 6.62
C ARG A 225 -21.46 -25.61 6.08
N PRO A 226 -20.97 -26.73 6.64
CA PRO A 226 -21.27 -28.07 6.11
C PRO A 226 -22.76 -28.45 6.09
N PHE A 227 -23.60 -27.72 6.83
CA PHE A 227 -25.04 -27.98 6.94
C PHE A 227 -25.89 -26.86 6.31
N CYS A 228 -25.24 -25.88 5.69
CA CYS A 228 -25.93 -24.70 5.18
C CYS A 228 -26.56 -24.95 3.81
N ALA A 229 -27.89 -25.08 3.79
CA ALA A 229 -28.66 -25.25 2.55
C ALA A 229 -28.59 -24.01 1.64
N GLU A 230 -28.60 -22.78 2.19
CA GLU A 230 -28.62 -21.53 1.39
C GLU A 230 -27.44 -21.45 0.41
N CYS A 231 -26.25 -21.83 0.85
CA CYS A 231 -25.04 -21.79 0.04
C CYS A 231 -24.58 -23.17 -0.44
N CYS A 232 -25.39 -24.21 -0.28
CA CYS A 232 -25.05 -25.59 -0.61
C CYS A 232 -23.66 -25.98 -0.09
N CYS A 233 -23.41 -25.66 1.19
CA CYS A 233 -22.16 -25.93 1.90
C CYS A 233 -20.90 -25.23 1.38
N GLN A 234 -21.02 -24.26 0.47
CA GLN A 234 -19.88 -23.49 -0.07
C GLN A 234 -19.41 -22.38 0.89
N GLY A 235 -20.31 -21.89 1.75
CA GLY A 235 -20.07 -20.80 2.69
C GLY A 235 -20.11 -19.41 2.05
N ARG A 236 -20.22 -19.34 0.73
CA ARG A 236 -20.16 -18.10 -0.05
C ARG A 236 -21.17 -18.12 -1.17
N LEU A 237 -21.66 -16.94 -1.53
CA LEU A 237 -22.66 -16.74 -2.57
C LEU A 237 -22.15 -15.74 -3.62
N PRO A 238 -22.45 -15.96 -4.92
CA PRO A 238 -22.14 -15.00 -5.97
C PRO A 238 -22.95 -13.70 -5.80
N GLU A 239 -22.37 -12.57 -6.19
CA GLU A 239 -23.07 -11.27 -6.24
C GLU A 239 -23.57 -10.90 -7.64
N GLY A 240 -23.17 -11.62 -8.69
CA GLY A 240 -23.52 -11.27 -10.07
C GLY A 240 -22.80 -10.01 -10.57
N LYS A 241 -21.66 -9.67 -9.97
CA LYS A 241 -20.85 -8.50 -10.33
C LYS A 241 -19.62 -8.97 -11.07
N ILE A 242 -19.78 -9.12 -12.39
CA ILE A 242 -18.74 -9.61 -13.29
C ILE A 242 -18.19 -8.41 -14.06
N TYR A 243 -16.88 -8.18 -13.91
CA TYR A 243 -16.19 -7.16 -14.69
C TYR A 243 -15.86 -7.70 -16.08
N TRP A 244 -16.18 -6.92 -17.10
CA TRP A 244 -15.95 -7.24 -18.51
C TRP A 244 -15.38 -6.03 -19.27
N PRO A 245 -14.52 -6.20 -20.29
CA PRO A 245 -14.01 -5.08 -21.07
C PRO A 245 -15.17 -4.31 -21.69
N TRP A 246 -15.21 -3.01 -21.39
CA TRP A 246 -16.26 -2.10 -21.79
C TRP A 246 -15.74 -1.07 -22.78
N GLU A 247 -14.59 -0.49 -22.48
CA GLU A 247 -13.98 0.58 -23.26
C GLU A 247 -12.46 0.37 -23.34
N THR A 248 -11.87 0.90 -24.40
CA THR A 248 -10.42 0.91 -24.62
C THR A 248 -9.97 2.32 -24.89
N PHE A 249 -8.74 2.67 -24.56
CA PHE A 249 -8.25 4.03 -24.77
C PHE A 249 -6.77 4.04 -25.19
N PRO A 250 -6.35 4.96 -26.08
CA PRO A 250 -7.15 6.01 -26.73
C PRO A 250 -8.25 5.44 -27.65
N ILE A 251 -9.49 5.91 -27.46
CA ILE A 251 -10.71 5.26 -28.00
C ILE A 251 -10.61 4.98 -29.50
N GLU A 252 -10.16 5.98 -30.27
CA GLU A 252 -10.07 5.87 -31.74
C GLU A 252 -8.98 4.88 -32.18
N ALA A 253 -7.81 4.92 -31.53
CA ALA A 253 -6.67 4.08 -31.89
C ALA A 253 -6.87 2.60 -31.52
N THR A 254 -7.82 2.32 -30.64
CA THR A 254 -8.03 0.97 -30.07
C THR A 254 -9.39 0.37 -30.42
N ALA A 255 -10.12 0.91 -31.39
CA ALA A 255 -11.43 0.41 -31.80
C ALA A 255 -11.41 -1.08 -32.23
N ASP A 256 -10.39 -1.49 -32.98
CA ASP A 256 -10.21 -2.88 -33.40
C ASP A 256 -9.95 -3.81 -32.21
N LEU A 257 -9.09 -3.37 -31.27
CA LEU A 257 -8.85 -4.08 -30.03
C LEU A 257 -10.16 -4.25 -29.26
N ARG A 258 -10.94 -3.18 -29.07
CA ARG A 258 -12.24 -3.25 -28.38
C ARG A 258 -13.18 -4.29 -29.02
N SER A 259 -13.30 -4.25 -30.35
CA SER A 259 -14.13 -5.18 -31.12
C SER A 259 -13.68 -6.63 -30.92
N ASP A 260 -12.38 -6.87 -30.93
CA ASP A 260 -11.81 -8.20 -30.71
C ASP A 260 -11.99 -8.67 -29.27
N LEU A 261 -11.73 -7.84 -28.25
CA LEU A 261 -11.93 -8.20 -26.85
C LEU A 261 -13.39 -8.55 -26.53
N ALA A 262 -14.35 -7.89 -27.19
CA ALA A 262 -15.77 -8.19 -27.04
C ALA A 262 -16.16 -9.57 -27.60
N LYS A 263 -15.49 -10.02 -28.67
CA LYS A 263 -15.78 -11.30 -29.35
C LYS A 263 -14.92 -12.45 -28.84
N ASN A 264 -13.70 -12.14 -28.41
CA ASN A 264 -12.68 -13.11 -28.05
C ASN A 264 -12.41 -13.08 -26.54
N LYS A 265 -13.24 -13.84 -25.81
CA LYS A 265 -13.15 -13.97 -24.34
C LYS A 265 -11.75 -14.38 -23.88
N ALA A 266 -11.07 -15.28 -24.60
CA ALA A 266 -9.73 -15.75 -24.23
C ALA A 266 -8.70 -14.62 -24.35
N HIS A 267 -8.78 -13.83 -25.42
CA HIS A 267 -7.90 -12.68 -25.59
C HIS A 267 -8.18 -11.60 -24.53
N ALA A 268 -9.45 -11.33 -24.18
CA ALA A 268 -9.81 -10.45 -23.07
C ALA A 268 -9.15 -10.84 -21.75
N VAL A 269 -9.16 -12.14 -21.41
CA VAL A 269 -8.47 -12.66 -20.21
C VAL A 269 -6.97 -12.41 -20.27
N LEU A 270 -6.35 -12.73 -21.40
CA LEU A 270 -4.90 -12.54 -21.56
C LEU A 270 -4.50 -11.07 -21.43
N MET A 271 -5.28 -10.17 -22.03
CA MET A 271 -5.01 -8.74 -22.03
C MET A 271 -5.23 -8.10 -20.66
N CYS A 272 -6.27 -8.51 -19.94
CA CYS A 272 -6.62 -7.95 -18.62
C CYS A 272 -5.90 -8.64 -17.44
N SER A 273 -5.18 -9.74 -17.67
CA SER A 273 -4.30 -10.33 -16.66
C SER A 273 -3.20 -9.35 -16.27
N THR A 274 -2.96 -9.17 -14.98
CA THR A 274 -1.90 -8.32 -14.41
C THR A 274 -0.56 -9.05 -14.33
N ARG A 275 -0.56 -10.38 -14.38
CA ARG A 275 0.65 -11.18 -14.28
C ARG A 275 1.50 -11.11 -15.55
N VAL A 276 2.81 -11.11 -15.33
CA VAL A 276 3.83 -11.26 -16.38
C VAL A 276 4.62 -12.54 -16.06
N PRO A 277 4.95 -13.39 -17.05
CA PRO A 277 5.82 -14.54 -16.80
C PRO A 277 7.12 -14.13 -16.12
N LEU A 278 7.63 -14.95 -15.20
CA LEU A 278 8.93 -14.80 -14.55
C LEU A 278 10.09 -14.74 -15.56
N SER A 279 9.95 -15.39 -16.72
CA SER A 279 10.90 -15.29 -17.85
C SER A 279 10.94 -13.89 -18.49
N ARG A 280 9.95 -13.03 -18.22
CA ARG A 280 9.79 -11.68 -18.81
C ARG A 280 9.67 -10.59 -17.74
N GLN A 281 10.35 -10.73 -16.61
CA GLN A 281 10.33 -9.76 -15.50
C GLN A 281 11.24 -8.55 -15.77
N VAL A 282 10.95 -7.84 -16.85
CA VAL A 282 11.65 -6.61 -17.24
C VAL A 282 10.63 -5.50 -17.30
N ALA A 283 10.81 -4.47 -16.46
CA ALA A 283 9.98 -3.27 -16.51
C ALA A 283 10.14 -2.56 -17.86
N SER A 284 9.12 -1.79 -18.26
CA SER A 284 9.14 -1.01 -19.49
C SER A 284 10.38 -0.10 -19.51
N PRO A 285 11.31 -0.27 -20.48
CA PRO A 285 12.59 0.43 -20.48
C PRO A 285 12.44 1.95 -20.69
N ARG A 286 11.26 2.38 -21.14
CA ARG A 286 10.93 3.77 -21.41
C ARG A 286 10.25 4.48 -20.24
N PHE A 287 10.06 3.79 -19.12
CA PHE A 287 9.51 4.40 -17.91
C PHE A 287 10.45 5.48 -17.39
N LYS A 288 9.92 6.70 -17.19
CA LYS A 288 10.61 7.78 -16.48
C LYS A 288 9.63 8.53 -15.60
N VAL A 289 10.09 8.92 -14.41
CA VAL A 289 9.31 9.80 -13.55
C VAL A 289 9.40 11.23 -14.11
N PRO A 290 8.27 11.87 -14.48
CA PRO A 290 8.27 13.25 -14.95
C PRO A 290 8.83 14.21 -13.89
N VAL A 291 9.49 15.27 -14.33
CA VAL A 291 9.93 16.34 -13.43
C VAL A 291 8.71 16.96 -12.75
N GLY A 292 8.74 17.03 -11.41
CA GLY A 292 7.64 17.58 -10.62
C GLY A 292 6.48 16.61 -10.39
N ALA A 293 6.59 15.34 -10.78
CA ALA A 293 5.61 14.33 -10.40
C ALA A 293 5.49 14.26 -8.87
N PRO A 294 4.26 14.13 -8.32
CA PRO A 294 4.08 14.04 -6.87
C PRO A 294 4.62 12.69 -6.38
N PRO A 295 5.37 12.67 -5.26
CA PRO A 295 5.91 11.42 -4.73
C PRO A 295 4.80 10.47 -4.24
N PRO A 296 5.05 9.14 -4.26
CA PRO A 296 4.19 8.14 -3.68
C PRO A 296 3.70 8.48 -2.27
N SER A 297 2.40 8.76 -2.13
CA SER A 297 1.77 8.86 -0.81
C SER A 297 1.01 7.56 -0.53
N ILE A 298 1.53 6.73 0.39
CA ILE A 298 0.83 5.52 0.83
C ILE A 298 0.06 5.85 2.11
N ARG A 299 -1.22 6.22 1.99
CA ARG A 299 -2.13 6.16 3.14
C ARG A 299 -2.37 4.68 3.46
N LYS A 300 -1.95 4.21 4.64
CA LYS A 300 -2.38 2.88 5.10
C LYS A 300 -3.87 2.95 5.43
N LYS A 301 -4.72 2.20 4.73
CA LYS A 301 -6.12 1.94 5.15
C LYS A 301 -6.05 1.43 6.60
N VAL A 302 -6.49 2.26 7.55
CA VAL A 302 -6.69 1.81 8.93
C VAL A 302 -7.86 0.83 8.86
N SER A 303 -7.60 -0.46 9.07
CA SER A 303 -8.65 -1.47 9.12
C SER A 303 -9.72 -1.02 10.11
N SER A 304 -10.92 -0.79 9.61
CA SER A 304 -12.11 -0.49 10.39
C SER A 304 -12.59 -1.75 11.12
N THR A 305 -11.82 -2.18 12.12
CA THR A 305 -12.39 -2.91 13.26
C THR A 305 -12.58 -1.90 14.38
N VAL A 306 -13.47 -0.93 14.14
CA VAL A 306 -14.01 -0.08 15.21
C VAL A 306 -15.18 -0.87 15.78
N SER A 307 -14.91 -1.68 16.80
CA SER A 307 -15.95 -2.00 17.75
C SER A 307 -16.53 -0.68 18.25
N ARG A 308 -17.84 -0.48 18.10
CA ARG A 308 -18.61 0.56 18.80
C ARG A 308 -18.14 0.59 20.26
N ILE A 309 -17.38 1.60 20.63
CA ILE A 309 -17.21 2.00 22.02
C ILE A 309 -18.11 3.22 22.14
N GLU A 310 -19.32 2.99 22.63
CA GLU A 310 -20.20 4.05 23.09
C GLU A 310 -19.54 4.84 24.22
N GLY A 311 -19.95 6.10 24.34
CA GLY A 311 -19.24 7.20 24.96
C GLY A 311 -18.60 6.90 26.31
N ARG A 312 -17.36 7.38 26.46
CA ARG A 312 -16.85 7.89 27.73
C ARG A 312 -16.00 9.12 27.42
N ASP A 313 -16.48 10.26 27.89
CA ASP A 313 -15.69 11.47 28.05
C ASP A 313 -14.47 11.12 28.91
N TYR A 314 -13.28 11.32 28.36
CA TYR A 314 -12.04 11.19 29.12
C TYR A 314 -11.61 12.59 29.59
N GLU A 315 -11.88 12.86 30.86
CA GLU A 315 -11.20 13.91 31.61
C GLU A 315 -9.69 13.59 31.66
N LEU A 316 -8.89 14.59 31.28
CA LEU A 316 -7.43 14.53 31.32
C LEU A 316 -6.93 14.52 32.76
N HIS A 317 -6.59 13.33 33.26
CA HIS A 317 -5.86 13.21 34.51
C HIS A 317 -4.41 13.71 34.36
N GLU A 318 -4.14 14.86 34.95
CA GLU A 318 -2.80 15.33 35.27
C GLU A 318 -2.15 14.39 36.29
N SER A 319 -1.17 13.59 35.87
CA SER A 319 -0.13 13.10 36.79
C SER A 319 1.14 12.71 36.04
N ALA A 320 2.13 13.59 36.11
CA ALA A 320 3.53 13.29 35.85
C ALA A 320 4.17 12.67 37.12
N PRO A 321 5.33 11.97 37.02
CA PRO A 321 6.58 12.74 36.96
C PRO A 321 7.76 12.08 36.19
N CYS A 322 8.83 12.89 36.08
CA CYS A 322 10.24 12.65 35.72
C CYS A 322 10.67 13.21 34.34
N ASN A 323 11.53 14.23 34.19
CA ASN A 323 12.22 15.10 35.14
C ASN A 323 12.64 16.40 34.42
N LEU A 324 11.89 17.46 34.72
CA LEU A 324 12.26 18.86 34.94
C LEU A 324 10.89 19.54 34.91
N ARG A 325 10.40 20.03 36.06
CA ARG A 325 9.33 21.04 36.07
C ARG A 325 9.93 22.31 35.48
N LEU A 326 10.15 22.32 34.18
CA LEU A 326 10.39 23.53 33.43
C LEU A 326 9.15 24.38 33.67
N ARG A 327 9.31 25.51 34.37
CA ARG A 327 8.27 26.53 34.40
C ARG A 327 8.06 26.96 32.96
N THR A 328 7.01 26.43 32.37
CA THR A 328 6.57 26.76 31.03
C THR A 328 5.55 27.87 31.11
N GLU A 329 5.73 28.90 30.29
CA GLU A 329 4.70 29.92 30.10
C GLU A 329 4.01 29.72 28.76
N PRO A 330 2.67 29.83 28.70
CA PRO A 330 1.97 29.94 27.43
C PRO A 330 2.51 31.11 26.62
N VAL A 331 2.82 30.86 25.35
CA VAL A 331 3.14 31.89 24.38
C VAL A 331 1.93 32.08 23.50
N GLU A 332 1.45 33.31 23.39
CA GLU A 332 0.36 33.65 22.48
C GLU A 332 0.81 33.44 21.03
N MET A 333 0.02 32.68 20.27
CA MET A 333 0.33 32.38 18.87
C MET A 333 -0.55 33.23 17.96
N ASN A 334 0.00 34.37 17.50
CA ASN A 334 -0.61 35.13 16.41
C ASN A 334 -0.60 34.33 15.09
N GLN A 335 -1.32 34.80 14.08
CA GLN A 335 -1.48 34.09 12.81
C GLN A 335 -0.13 33.82 12.13
N ASP A 336 0.76 34.82 12.09
CA ASP A 336 2.10 34.70 11.48
C ASP A 336 2.95 33.61 12.15
N LEU A 337 2.93 33.53 13.48
CA LEU A 337 3.63 32.50 14.24
C LEU A 337 3.02 31.12 13.99
N GLN A 338 1.68 31.02 13.92
CA GLN A 338 1.04 29.75 13.60
C GLN A 338 1.42 29.26 12.19
N ASP A 339 1.47 30.15 11.20
CA ASP A 339 1.79 29.79 9.83
C ASP A 339 3.27 29.40 9.68
N ALA A 340 4.18 30.16 10.30
CA ALA A 340 5.60 29.81 10.34
C ALA A 340 5.87 28.47 11.07
N LEU A 341 5.12 28.17 12.14
CA LEU A 341 5.18 26.88 12.84
C LEU A 341 4.67 25.74 11.97
N ARG A 342 3.54 25.92 11.27
CA ARG A 342 3.01 24.92 10.33
C ARG A 342 4.01 24.65 9.21
N GLU A 343 4.55 25.70 8.60
CA GLU A 343 5.55 25.59 7.54
C GLU A 343 6.82 24.88 8.01
N THR A 344 7.28 25.18 9.23
CA THR A 344 8.45 24.49 9.80
C THR A 344 8.16 23.01 10.09
N LEU A 345 6.95 22.67 10.54
CA LEU A 345 6.55 21.27 10.74
C LEU A 345 6.44 20.48 9.42
N LEU A 346 6.05 21.15 8.32
CA LEU A 346 6.12 20.57 6.97
C LEU A 346 7.56 20.20 6.60
N HIS A 347 8.51 21.13 6.80
CA HIS A 347 9.91 20.92 6.49
C HIS A 347 10.63 19.94 7.44
N HIS A 348 10.16 19.78 8.67
CA HIS A 348 10.68 18.78 9.62
C HIS A 348 10.30 17.32 9.25
N ASN A 349 9.81 17.11 8.02
CA ASN A 349 9.53 15.82 7.40
C ASN A 349 8.65 14.91 8.26
N ILE A 350 7.60 15.48 8.84
CA ILE A 350 6.60 14.68 9.52
C ILE A 350 5.77 14.01 8.44
N LYS A 351 5.74 12.67 8.44
CA LYS A 351 5.10 11.79 7.45
C LYS A 351 3.70 12.24 6.97
N TYR A 352 2.99 13.01 7.79
CA TYR A 352 1.63 13.47 7.57
C TYR A 352 1.48 14.94 7.20
N ALA A 353 2.55 15.73 7.27
CA ALA A 353 2.49 17.16 7.07
C ALA A 353 1.96 17.53 5.66
N PHE A 354 2.28 16.71 4.64
CA PHE A 354 1.82 16.87 3.27
C PHE A 354 0.36 16.44 3.01
N VAL A 355 -0.30 15.82 3.99
CA VAL A 355 -1.64 15.24 3.84
C VAL A 355 -2.69 16.13 4.52
N GLU A 356 -2.40 16.58 5.73
CA GLU A 356 -3.18 17.57 6.48
C GLU A 356 -2.24 18.20 7.53
N PRO A 357 -2.21 19.53 7.71
CA PRO A 357 -1.29 20.14 8.65
C PRO A 357 -1.60 19.66 10.07
N ILE A 358 -0.58 19.17 10.79
CA ILE A 358 -0.74 18.82 12.20
C ILE A 358 -1.25 20.05 12.95
N ALA A 359 -2.38 19.92 13.63
CA ALA A 359 -2.98 21.03 14.33
C ALA A 359 -2.13 21.45 15.54
N LEU A 360 -1.83 22.74 15.62
CA LEU A 360 -1.13 23.32 16.76
C LEU A 360 -2.10 23.33 17.96
N ASP A 361 -1.63 22.88 19.12
CA ASP A 361 -2.39 22.96 20.38
C ASP A 361 -1.91 24.17 21.19
N ARG A 362 -0.67 24.12 21.68
CA ARG A 362 -0.10 25.15 22.54
C ARG A 362 1.40 25.30 22.31
N LEU A 363 1.88 26.53 22.34
CA LEU A 363 3.30 26.84 22.42
C LEU A 363 3.64 27.27 23.85
N LEU A 364 4.70 26.66 24.39
CA LEU A 364 5.12 26.86 25.77
C LEU A 364 6.58 27.32 25.80
N GLY A 365 6.84 28.54 26.27
CA GLY A 365 8.19 29.08 26.47
C GLY A 365 8.86 28.44 27.68
N VAL A 366 10.10 27.98 27.51
CA VAL A 366 10.90 27.36 28.58
C VAL A 366 11.87 28.39 29.15
N ARG A 367 11.52 29.02 30.28
CA ARG A 367 12.22 30.17 30.89
C ARG A 367 13.75 30.02 31.01
N HIS A 368 14.26 28.81 31.22
CA HIS A 368 15.69 28.57 31.50
C HIS A 368 16.52 28.03 30.32
N ARG A 369 15.94 27.82 29.14
CA ARG A 369 16.65 27.17 28.02
C ARG A 369 16.56 27.90 26.68
N SER A 370 16.01 29.12 26.63
CA SER A 370 15.73 29.84 25.38
C SER A 370 15.18 28.89 24.31
N SER A 371 14.18 28.10 24.70
CA SER A 371 13.61 27.02 23.91
C SER A 371 12.10 27.02 24.11
N PHE A 372 11.37 26.50 23.14
CA PHE A 372 9.92 26.41 23.17
C PHE A 372 9.49 24.94 23.04
N CYS A 373 8.42 24.58 23.73
CA CYS A 373 7.77 23.28 23.61
C CYS A 373 6.45 23.48 22.87
N LEU A 374 6.36 22.94 21.67
CA LEU A 374 5.16 22.96 20.86
C LEU A 374 4.39 21.64 21.04
N LYS A 375 3.20 21.77 21.62
CA LYS A 375 2.23 20.69 21.69
C LYS A 375 1.36 20.70 20.43
N VAL A 376 1.05 19.50 19.96
CA VAL A 376 0.26 19.28 18.76
C VAL A 376 -0.92 18.36 19.05
N ARG A 377 -1.97 18.50 18.25
CA ARG A 377 -3.21 17.71 18.33
C ARG A 377 -3.70 17.33 16.93
N GLY A 378 -4.75 16.51 16.87
CA GLY A 378 -5.38 16.12 15.60
C GLY A 378 -4.58 15.08 14.81
N PHE A 379 -4.76 15.07 13.50
CA PHE A 379 -4.15 14.08 12.61
C PHE A 379 -2.61 14.13 12.69
N GLY A 380 -1.95 12.96 12.70
CA GLY A 380 -0.48 12.86 12.76
C GLY A 380 0.16 13.17 14.12
N CYS A 381 -0.59 13.67 15.13
CA CYS A 381 -0.03 14.03 16.44
C CYS A 381 0.45 12.84 17.28
N ARG A 382 0.23 11.59 16.84
CA ARG A 382 0.68 10.36 17.50
C ARG A 382 1.86 9.68 16.80
N TYR A 383 2.31 10.22 15.66
CA TYR A 383 3.40 9.66 14.89
C TYR A 383 4.74 9.90 15.56
N CYS A 384 5.40 8.83 16.01
CA CYS A 384 6.72 8.90 16.61
C CYS A 384 7.79 8.43 15.62
N GLN A 385 8.78 9.27 15.35
CA GLN A 385 9.93 8.93 14.50
C GLN A 385 10.79 7.80 15.10
N ASN A 386 10.86 7.62 16.43
CA ASN A 386 11.55 6.46 17.00
C ASN A 386 10.81 5.14 16.69
N LYS A 387 9.47 5.19 16.68
CA LYS A 387 8.62 4.04 16.36
C LYS A 387 8.48 3.84 14.84
N GLN A 388 8.66 4.91 14.06
CA GLN A 388 8.31 5.00 12.63
C GLN A 388 6.82 4.70 12.35
N GLU A 389 5.98 4.91 13.36
CA GLU A 389 4.54 4.62 13.36
C GLU A 389 3.79 5.48 14.39
N GLU A 390 2.46 5.46 14.34
CA GLU A 390 1.63 6.08 15.37
C GLU A 390 1.60 5.24 16.67
N HIS A 391 1.66 5.92 17.81
CA HIS A 391 1.27 5.34 19.08
C HIS A 391 -0.25 5.26 19.18
N THR A 392 -0.78 4.23 19.86
CA THR A 392 -2.23 4.06 20.04
C THR A 392 -2.86 5.20 20.84
N GLN A 393 -2.19 5.63 21.91
CA GLN A 393 -2.74 6.59 22.89
C GLN A 393 -1.86 7.82 23.11
N GLN A 394 -0.57 7.75 22.80
CA GLN A 394 0.40 8.76 23.20
C GLN A 394 0.69 9.71 22.05
N THR A 395 0.77 11.00 22.35
CA THR A 395 1.11 12.02 21.35
C THR A 395 2.60 12.33 21.35
N VAL A 396 3.03 13.02 20.30
CA VAL A 396 4.34 13.64 20.19
C VAL A 396 4.26 15.12 20.49
N TYR A 397 5.42 15.72 20.74
CA TYR A 397 5.59 17.16 20.91
C TYR A 397 6.94 17.56 20.33
N PHE A 398 7.11 18.85 20.06
CA PHE A 398 8.33 19.36 19.45
C PHE A 398 9.04 20.32 20.39
N ILE A 399 10.37 20.23 20.41
CA ILE A 399 11.24 21.20 21.07
C ILE A 399 11.89 22.06 20.01
N LEU A 400 11.63 23.36 20.07
CA LEU A 400 12.23 24.38 19.23
C LEU A 400 13.29 25.11 20.03
N SER A 401 14.48 25.22 19.47
CA SER A 401 15.63 25.86 20.11
C SER A 401 16.43 26.59 19.03
N ARG A 402 17.42 27.40 19.42
CA ARG A 402 18.30 28.08 18.45
C ARG A 402 19.06 27.12 17.51
N ILE A 403 19.23 25.86 17.90
CA ILE A 403 19.88 24.82 17.08
C ILE A 403 18.94 24.11 16.10
N GLY A 404 17.61 24.29 16.24
CA GLY A 404 16.65 23.58 15.41
C GLY A 404 15.38 23.13 16.14
N ILE A 405 14.54 22.40 15.39
CA ILE A 405 13.35 21.68 15.86
C ILE A 405 13.63 20.18 15.97
N SER A 406 13.16 19.56 17.05
CA SER A 406 13.24 18.10 17.26
C SER A 406 11.94 17.54 17.82
N GLN A 407 11.56 16.33 17.39
CA GLN A 407 10.40 15.59 17.88
C GLN A 407 10.75 14.78 19.13
N ARG A 408 9.83 14.79 20.11
CA ARG A 408 9.83 13.92 21.30
C ARG A 408 8.48 13.23 21.47
N CYS A 409 8.43 12.22 22.34
CA CYS A 409 7.24 11.39 22.55
C CYS A 409 6.86 11.30 24.04
N TYR A 410 5.56 11.28 24.36
CA TYR A 410 5.06 11.06 25.72
C TYR A 410 5.00 9.57 26.12
N SER A 411 5.31 8.63 25.21
CA SER A 411 5.23 7.21 25.50
C SER A 411 6.29 6.76 26.50
N ARG A 412 5.82 6.26 27.65
CA ARG A 412 6.63 5.60 28.71
C ARG A 412 6.63 4.08 28.61
N LYS A 413 6.16 3.51 27.48
CA LYS A 413 6.20 2.06 27.30
C LYS A 413 7.66 1.62 27.25
N HIS A 414 8.05 0.70 28.13
CA HIS A 414 9.39 0.11 28.17
C HIS A 414 9.57 -0.91 27.03
N VAL A 415 9.60 -0.41 25.80
CA VAL A 415 9.88 -1.22 24.60
C VAL A 415 11.11 -0.65 23.92
N GLN A 416 12.16 -1.46 23.81
CA GLN A 416 13.40 -1.09 23.13
C GLN A 416 13.13 -0.90 21.63
N ARG A 417 13.57 0.24 21.08
CA ARG A 417 13.54 0.55 19.64
C ARG A 417 14.95 0.84 19.14
N ALA A 418 15.10 1.06 17.83
CA ALA A 418 16.38 1.34 17.19
C ALA A 418 17.15 2.51 17.87
N SER A 419 16.44 3.55 18.32
CA SER A 419 17.04 4.69 19.03
C SER A 419 16.78 4.68 20.55
N GLY A 420 16.53 3.51 21.14
CA GLY A 420 16.24 3.34 22.56
C GLY A 420 14.76 3.58 22.92
N LEU A 421 14.49 3.87 24.20
CA LEU A 421 13.13 4.08 24.72
C LEU A 421 12.53 5.40 24.22
N CYS A 422 11.23 5.42 23.89
CA CYS A 422 10.54 6.62 23.42
C CYS A 422 10.59 7.80 24.42
N GLU A 423 10.55 7.52 25.71
CA GLU A 423 10.68 8.56 26.76
C GLU A 423 12.04 9.28 26.76
N LYS A 424 13.09 8.61 26.25
CA LYS A 424 14.46 9.14 26.18
C LYS A 424 14.83 9.60 24.76
N TYR A 425 13.93 9.39 23.80
CA TYR A 425 14.17 9.71 22.40
C TYR A 425 13.99 11.20 22.11
N ALA A 426 14.91 11.75 21.34
CA ALA A 426 14.74 13.00 20.61
C ALA A 426 15.19 12.75 19.17
N SER A 427 14.41 13.23 18.19
CA SER A 427 14.84 13.17 16.80
C SER A 427 16.10 14.02 16.57
N PRO A 428 16.85 13.77 15.49
CA PRO A 428 17.81 14.75 14.98
C PRO A 428 17.14 16.12 14.84
N ALA A 429 17.86 17.17 15.25
CA ALA A 429 17.37 18.53 15.10
C ALA A 429 17.48 18.97 13.64
N THR A 430 16.42 19.50 13.06
CA THR A 430 16.48 20.17 11.76
C THR A 430 16.49 21.68 11.96
N ILE A 431 17.13 22.41 11.06
CA ILE A 431 17.23 23.86 11.13
C ILE A 431 15.82 24.48 11.10
N LEU A 432 15.60 25.51 11.93
CA LEU A 432 14.37 26.30 11.91
C LEU A 432 14.34 27.21 10.68
N LEU A 433 13.17 27.40 10.08
CA LEU A 433 13.03 28.37 8.99
C LEU A 433 13.34 29.78 9.48
N PRO A 434 13.98 30.65 8.66
CA PRO A 434 14.29 32.03 9.03
C PRO A 434 13.06 32.80 9.52
N SER A 435 11.91 32.61 8.88
CA SER A 435 10.62 33.20 9.27
C SER A 435 10.26 32.89 10.73
N LEU A 436 10.42 31.63 11.16
CA LEU A 436 10.14 31.20 12.52
C LEU A 436 11.22 31.65 13.52
N VAL A 437 12.48 31.74 13.09
CA VAL A 437 13.58 32.25 13.93
C VAL A 437 13.34 33.71 14.31
N CYS A 438 12.96 34.55 13.35
CA CYS A 438 12.68 35.97 13.60
C CYS A 438 11.54 36.17 14.61
N LEU A 439 10.52 35.30 14.55
CA LEU A 439 9.36 35.39 15.44
C LEU A 439 9.64 34.84 16.86
N LEU A 440 10.43 33.77 16.98
CA LEU A 440 10.72 33.13 18.27
C LEU A 440 11.95 33.71 18.99
N TYR A 441 12.88 34.32 18.23
CA TYR A 441 14.13 34.86 18.75
C TYR A 441 14.45 36.22 18.10
N PRO A 442 13.65 37.28 18.36
CA PRO A 442 13.86 38.59 17.77
C PRO A 442 15.24 39.18 18.09
N ASP A 443 15.78 38.89 19.28
CA ASP A 443 17.11 39.32 19.71
C ASP A 443 18.27 38.54 19.03
N ALA A 444 17.97 37.57 18.15
CA ALA A 444 18.97 36.74 17.47
C ALA A 444 19.50 37.35 16.16
N LEU A 445 18.93 38.47 15.70
CA LEU A 445 19.26 39.07 14.40
C LEU A 445 20.65 39.71 14.33
N ASP A 446 21.39 39.79 15.44
CA ASP A 446 22.78 40.26 15.49
C ASP A 446 23.84 39.17 15.26
N VAL A 447 23.44 37.94 14.90
CA VAL A 447 24.40 36.85 14.61
C VAL A 447 24.21 36.39 13.16
N PRO A 448 25.26 36.43 12.31
CA PRO A 448 25.15 36.01 10.92
C PRO A 448 24.56 34.60 10.81
N LEU A 449 23.46 34.46 10.06
CA LEU A 449 22.95 33.17 9.60
C LEU A 449 24.13 32.44 8.93
N CYS A 450 24.53 31.32 9.51
CA CYS A 450 25.69 30.55 9.09
C CYS A 450 25.51 30.07 7.65
N THR A 451 25.98 30.87 6.70
CA THR A 451 26.25 30.44 5.34
C THR A 451 27.42 29.46 5.39
N GLU A 452 27.28 28.38 4.64
CA GLU A 452 28.23 27.29 4.42
C GLU A 452 29.61 27.44 5.06
N THR A 453 29.87 26.72 6.16
CA THR A 453 31.05 25.84 6.33
C THR A 453 31.11 25.30 7.76
N SER A 454 30.98 23.98 7.90
CA SER A 454 31.92 23.25 8.78
C SER A 454 32.09 21.80 8.32
N LYS A 455 33.01 21.63 7.37
CA LYS A 455 33.92 20.47 7.33
C LYS A 455 34.85 20.42 8.58
N ARG A 456 34.35 20.77 9.77
CA ARG A 456 35.11 20.77 11.03
C ARG A 456 34.31 20.09 12.13
N SER A 457 34.10 18.79 11.95
CA SER A 457 33.67 17.86 13.02
C SER A 457 34.06 16.40 12.75
N LEU A 458 34.63 16.08 11.58
CA LEU A 458 35.17 14.75 11.27
C LEU A 458 36.68 14.61 11.55
N GLU A 459 37.42 15.67 11.89
CA GLU A 459 38.85 15.59 12.23
C GLU A 459 39.15 15.49 13.75
N LYS A 460 38.14 15.29 14.61
CA LYS A 460 38.36 15.09 16.06
C LYS A 460 37.86 13.76 16.62
N LYS A 461 37.55 12.77 15.77
CA LYS A 461 37.27 11.39 16.22
C LYS A 461 38.27 10.33 15.74
N ASP A 462 39.31 10.71 15.00
CA ASP A 462 40.41 9.82 14.60
C ASP A 462 41.68 9.94 15.45
N THR A 463 41.63 10.67 16.58
CA THR A 463 42.78 10.76 17.52
C THR A 463 42.58 10.05 18.85
N GLU A 464 41.45 9.34 19.05
CA GLU A 464 41.22 8.54 20.28
C GLU A 464 41.00 7.03 20.05
N HIS A 465 41.00 6.55 18.80
CA HIS A 465 40.94 5.12 18.51
C HIS A 465 42.31 4.47 18.16
N THR A 466 43.40 5.25 18.17
CA THR A 466 44.77 4.76 17.85
C THR A 466 45.70 4.70 19.07
N LYS A 467 45.14 4.57 20.29
CA LYS A 467 45.92 4.33 21.54
C LYS A 467 45.52 3.06 22.30
N ARG A 468 44.77 2.14 21.69
CA ARG A 468 44.51 0.80 22.24
C ARG A 468 44.79 -0.32 21.23
N THR A 469 45.97 -0.29 20.61
CA THR A 469 46.62 -1.46 20.00
C THR A 469 48.12 -1.17 19.80
N ARG A 470 48.81 -0.85 20.89
CA ARG A 470 50.27 -0.98 21.00
C ARG A 470 50.59 -1.75 22.28
N SER A 471 50.20 -3.01 22.27
CA SER A 471 50.68 -4.06 23.16
C SER A 471 50.36 -5.39 22.48
N GLY A 472 51.25 -5.84 21.60
CA GLY A 472 51.08 -7.11 20.88
C GLY A 472 51.69 -7.11 19.49
N LEU A 473 52.97 -6.75 19.38
CA LEU A 473 53.83 -7.13 18.25
C LEU A 473 55.27 -7.19 18.78
N ALA A 474 55.52 -8.25 19.52
CA ALA A 474 56.84 -8.82 19.71
C ALA A 474 56.63 -10.34 19.67
N ILE A 475 57.50 -11.00 18.91
CA ILE A 475 57.64 -12.45 18.76
C ILE A 475 56.68 -13.07 17.73
N ALA A 476 57.14 -13.14 16.47
CA ALA A 476 57.16 -14.37 15.66
C ALA A 476 57.70 -14.10 14.25
N GLU A 477 58.97 -13.74 14.14
CA GLU A 477 59.77 -14.01 12.94
C GLU A 477 61.03 -14.76 13.39
N GLN A 478 60.87 -16.06 13.60
CA GLN A 478 61.95 -17.03 13.59
C GLN A 478 61.36 -18.43 13.46
N LEU A 479 61.97 -19.23 12.58
CA LEU A 479 61.63 -20.62 12.23
C LEU A 479 60.41 -20.66 11.29
N TRP A 480 60.52 -20.97 9.99
CA TRP A 480 61.19 -22.12 9.41
C TRP A 480 61.79 -21.76 8.05
N GLY A 481 63.11 -21.87 7.96
CA GLY A 481 63.81 -22.07 6.69
C GLY A 481 64.14 -23.55 6.50
N THR A 482 64.29 -23.93 5.23
CA THR A 482 64.81 -25.19 4.68
C THR A 482 63.79 -26.34 4.55
N GLY A 483 63.67 -27.02 3.41
CA GLY A 483 64.37 -26.90 2.13
C GLY A 483 64.12 -28.12 1.21
N ARG A 484 64.73 -28.07 0.01
CA ARG A 484 65.08 -29.18 -0.91
C ARG A 484 63.87 -29.96 -1.49
N LYS A 485 63.72 -30.21 -2.79
CA LYS A 485 64.61 -30.40 -3.93
C LYS A 485 63.94 -29.86 -5.19
#